data_AF-A0ABD2ZV59-F1
#
_entry.id   AF-A0ABD2ZV59-F1
#
_cell.length_a   1.000
_cell.length_b   1.000
_cell.length_c   1.000
_cell.angle_alpha   90.00
_cell.angle_beta   90.00
_cell.angle_gamma   90.00
#
_symmetry.space_group_name_H-M   'P 1'
#
loop_
_entity.id
_entity.type
_entity.pdbx_description
1 polymer ?
#
loop_
_entity_poly.entity_id
_entity_poly.type
_entity_poly.pdbx_seq_one_letter_code
_entity_poly.pdbx_strand_id
1 'polypeptide(L)'
;MPKKPFIASVLISSCCILFFLKPIYSSPLNRKFSSHVLVSTEASQKKYAVIFDAGSTGSRVHVFHFDKNLDLLQIGEDFEFYEAIKPGLSSYADDPKAAAQSLKPLLEKAEALIPKDFSF
;
A
#
# COMPACT_ATOMS: atom_id res chain seq x y z
N MET A 1 -3.06 25.59 -35.92
CA MET A 1 -3.89 24.54 -35.27
C MET A 1 -4.04 24.89 -33.80
N PRO A 2 -5.26 25.11 -33.28
CA PRO A 2 -5.45 25.55 -31.91
C PRO A 2 -5.20 24.40 -30.91
N LYS A 3 -4.42 24.69 -29.86
CA LYS A 3 -4.17 23.78 -28.73
C LYS A 3 -5.45 23.69 -27.88
N LYS A 4 -5.96 22.47 -27.68
CA LYS A 4 -7.10 22.22 -26.79
C LYS A 4 -6.69 22.49 -25.32
N PRO A 5 -7.56 23.10 -24.49
CA PRO A 5 -7.22 23.43 -23.11
C PRO A 5 -7.19 22.16 -22.24
N PHE A 6 -6.00 21.80 -21.76
CA PHE A 6 -5.72 20.67 -20.85
C PHE A 6 -6.22 20.90 -19.40
N ILE A 7 -6.94 22.00 -19.15
CA ILE A 7 -7.28 22.45 -17.78
C ILE A 7 -8.61 21.84 -17.28
N ALA A 8 -9.45 21.30 -18.17
CA ALA A 8 -10.75 20.76 -17.78
C ALA A 8 -10.72 19.30 -17.25
N SER A 9 -9.65 18.53 -17.49
CA SER A 9 -9.56 17.13 -17.04
C SER A 9 -9.04 16.96 -15.61
N VAL A 10 -8.34 17.95 -15.05
CA VAL A 10 -7.76 17.86 -13.71
C VAL A 10 -8.82 18.05 -12.61
N LEU A 11 -9.88 18.80 -12.87
CA LEU A 11 -10.91 19.09 -11.86
C LEU A 11 -11.94 17.98 -11.69
N ILE A 12 -12.13 17.11 -12.70
CA ILE A 12 -13.10 16.01 -12.62
C ILE A 12 -12.56 14.86 -11.75
N SER A 13 -11.24 14.63 -11.76
CA SER A 13 -10.63 13.57 -10.93
C SER A 13 -10.62 13.88 -9.43
N SER A 14 -10.62 15.17 -9.05
CA SER A 14 -10.65 15.59 -7.64
C SER A 14 -12.04 15.38 -7.01
N CYS A 15 -13.11 15.50 -7.81
CA CYS A 15 -14.48 15.39 -7.30
C CYS A 15 -14.94 13.92 -7.09
N CYS A 16 -14.41 12.96 -7.87
CA CYS A 16 -14.79 11.56 -7.74
C CYS A 16 -14.34 10.90 -6.42
N ILE A 17 -13.29 11.41 -5.76
CA ILE A 17 -12.81 10.87 -4.48
C ILE A 17 -13.77 11.22 -3.33
N LEU A 18 -14.52 12.31 -3.43
CA LEU A 18 -15.43 12.77 -2.39
C LEU A 18 -16.78 12.04 -2.37
N PHE A 19 -17.16 11.31 -3.43
CA PHE A 19 -18.42 10.56 -3.48
C PHE A 19 -18.31 9.09 -3.01
N PHE A 20 -17.10 8.53 -2.85
CA PHE A 20 -16.89 7.15 -2.39
C PHE A 20 -16.54 7.00 -0.90
N LEU A 21 -16.29 8.11 -0.19
CA LEU A 21 -16.13 8.08 1.27
C LEU A 21 -17.50 8.22 1.95
N LYS A 22 -18.26 7.13 2.00
CA LYS A 22 -19.32 7.00 3.01
C LYS A 22 -18.64 7.00 4.38
N PRO A 23 -19.11 7.80 5.35
CA PRO A 23 -18.48 7.87 6.65
C PRO A 23 -18.73 6.55 7.36
N ILE A 24 -17.66 5.83 7.69
CA ILE A 24 -17.73 4.67 8.58
C ILE A 24 -17.96 5.23 9.99
N TYR A 25 -19.22 5.57 10.28
CA TYR A 25 -19.69 5.76 11.65
C TYR A 25 -19.90 4.39 12.28
N SER A 26 -19.24 4.22 13.42
CA SER A 26 -19.23 3.05 14.29
C SER A 26 -20.60 2.38 14.47
N SER A 27 -20.63 1.05 14.41
CA SER A 27 -21.70 0.22 14.97
C SER A 27 -21.06 -0.98 15.68
N PRO A 28 -21.28 -1.19 16.99
CA PRO A 28 -20.78 -2.38 17.65
C PRO A 28 -21.88 -3.46 17.67
N LEU A 29 -21.70 -4.58 16.96
CA LEU A 29 -22.39 -5.82 17.35
C LEU A 29 -21.79 -7.11 16.74
N ASN A 30 -21.12 -7.85 17.63
CA ASN A 30 -21.21 -9.31 17.82
C ASN A 30 -21.35 -10.18 16.56
N ARG A 31 -20.22 -10.59 15.98
CA ARG A 31 -20.17 -11.82 15.15
C ARG A 31 -19.63 -12.98 15.98
N LYS A 32 -20.58 -13.82 16.38
CA LYS A 32 -20.42 -15.13 16.99
C LYS A 32 -19.53 -16.01 16.09
N PHE A 33 -18.24 -16.15 16.43
CA PHE A 33 -17.33 -17.04 15.70
C PHE A 33 -17.37 -18.43 16.35
N SER A 34 -17.78 -19.42 15.57
CA SER A 34 -17.88 -20.81 16.01
C SER A 34 -16.50 -21.33 16.38
N SER A 35 -16.38 -21.76 17.63
CA SER A 35 -15.24 -22.45 18.20
C SER A 35 -15.06 -23.82 17.55
N HIS A 36 -14.00 -24.01 16.79
CA HIS A 36 -13.33 -25.30 16.72
C HIS A 36 -11.86 -25.10 17.06
N VAL A 37 -11.58 -25.45 18.31
CA VAL A 37 -10.31 -25.50 19.03
C VAL A 37 -9.24 -26.21 18.21
N LEU A 38 -8.18 -25.49 17.84
CA LEU A 38 -6.80 -25.93 18.04
C LEU A 38 -6.00 -24.71 18.48
N VAL A 39 -5.56 -24.76 19.73
CA VAL A 39 -4.64 -23.81 20.35
C VAL A 39 -3.41 -23.66 19.46
N SER A 40 -3.32 -22.55 18.75
CA SER A 40 -2.06 -22.02 18.23
C SER A 40 -1.62 -20.99 19.24
N THR A 41 -0.79 -21.45 20.18
CA THR A 41 -0.13 -20.66 21.21
C THR A 41 0.41 -19.36 20.61
N GLU A 42 -0.08 -18.20 21.08
CA GLU A 42 0.55 -16.87 20.95
C GLU A 42 1.20 -16.59 19.57
N ALA A 43 0.41 -16.64 18.49
CA ALA A 43 0.86 -16.14 17.20
C ALA A 43 1.14 -14.63 17.33
N SER A 44 2.43 -14.28 17.47
CA SER A 44 2.97 -12.93 17.49
C SER A 44 2.20 -12.03 16.52
N GLN A 45 1.32 -11.17 17.05
CA GLN A 45 0.48 -10.24 16.28
C GLN A 45 1.30 -9.07 15.68
N LYS A 46 2.47 -9.37 15.14
CA LYS A 46 3.27 -8.42 14.37
C LYS A 46 2.53 -8.13 13.06
N LYS A 47 2.53 -6.88 12.65
CA LYS A 47 1.87 -6.42 11.43
C LYS A 47 2.90 -5.68 10.58
N TYR A 48 2.79 -5.83 9.28
CA TYR A 48 3.58 -5.06 8.33
C TYR A 48 2.64 -4.22 7.46
N ALA A 49 3.06 -3.00 7.14
CA ALA A 49 2.38 -2.16 6.17
C ALA A 49 3.34 -1.85 5.02
N VAL A 50 2.95 -2.23 3.80
CA VAL A 50 3.68 -1.92 2.57
C VAL A 50 2.88 -0.87 1.80
N ILE A 51 3.48 0.29 1.59
CA ILE A 51 2.82 1.44 0.95
C ILE A 51 3.60 1.81 -0.30
N PHE A 52 2.93 1.79 -1.45
CA PHE A 52 3.49 2.27 -2.71
C PHE A 52 3.05 3.71 -2.97
N ASP A 53 4.02 4.61 -3.14
CA ASP A 53 3.80 5.98 -3.61
C ASP A 53 4.16 6.05 -5.10
N ALA A 54 3.13 6.10 -5.96
CA ALA A 54 3.26 6.10 -7.40
C ALA A 54 3.22 7.52 -7.99
N GLY A 55 4.32 8.24 -7.87
CA GLY A 55 4.48 9.58 -8.44
C GLY A 55 4.75 9.58 -9.95
N SER A 56 4.58 10.76 -10.57
CA SER A 56 4.88 10.95 -12.00
C SER A 56 6.38 10.87 -12.33
N THR A 57 7.23 11.33 -11.41
CA THR A 57 8.69 11.39 -11.59
C THR A 57 9.39 10.11 -11.12
N GLY A 58 8.73 9.31 -10.30
CA GLY A 58 9.28 8.09 -9.74
C GLY A 58 8.30 7.43 -8.78
N SER A 59 8.50 6.14 -8.55
CA SER A 59 7.70 5.34 -7.62
C SER A 59 8.53 4.99 -6.39
N ARG A 60 7.90 4.86 -5.22
CA ARG A 60 8.56 4.48 -3.96
C ARG A 60 7.79 3.37 -3.28
N VAL A 61 8.50 2.63 -2.42
CA VAL A 61 7.89 1.73 -1.45
C VAL A 61 8.37 2.11 -0.06
N HIS A 62 7.42 2.11 0.87
CA HIS A 62 7.64 2.28 2.30
C HIS A 62 7.19 0.99 2.99
N VAL A 63 8.01 0.42 3.86
CA VAL A 63 7.62 -0.74 4.70
C VAL A 63 7.78 -0.37 6.15
N PHE A 64 6.69 -0.55 6.91
CA PHE A 64 6.64 -0.37 8.35
C PHE A 64 6.35 -1.69 9.04
N HIS A 65 6.89 -1.86 10.24
CA HIS A 65 6.71 -3.02 11.09
C HIS A 65 6.10 -2.56 12.40
N PHE A 66 5.04 -3.22 12.85
CA PHE A 66 4.30 -2.88 14.05
C PHE A 66 4.16 -4.08 14.97
N ASP A 67 4.11 -3.80 16.26
CA ASP A 67 3.71 -4.77 17.26
C ASP A 67 2.17 -4.91 17.33
N LYS A 68 1.69 -5.67 18.32
CA LYS A 68 0.26 -5.91 18.55
C LYS A 68 -0.53 -4.64 18.93
N ASN A 69 0.14 -3.67 19.55
CA ASN A 69 -0.43 -2.41 20.00
C ASN A 69 -0.34 -1.31 18.95
N LEU A 70 0.19 -1.61 17.76
CA LEU A 70 0.49 -0.66 16.68
C LEU A 70 1.67 0.28 17.00
N ASP A 71 2.56 -0.13 17.91
CA ASP A 71 3.82 0.56 18.12
C ASP A 71 4.81 0.20 17.00
N LEU A 72 5.51 1.21 16.47
CA LEU A 72 6.52 1.01 15.44
C LEU A 72 7.71 0.21 15.98
N LEU A 73 8.08 -0.83 15.24
CA LEU A 73 9.23 -1.67 15.47
C LEU A 73 10.29 -1.41 14.40
N GLN A 74 11.55 -1.60 14.76
CA GLN A 74 12.66 -1.42 13.82
C GLN A 74 12.68 -2.50 12.72
N ILE A 75 13.17 -2.08 11.56
CA ILE A 75 13.56 -2.89 10.41
C ILE A 75 15.04 -2.59 10.15
N GLY A 76 15.93 -3.49 10.60
CA GLY A 76 17.36 -3.20 10.65
C GLY A 76 17.64 -2.09 11.68
N GLU A 77 18.28 -1.01 11.24
CA GLU A 77 18.65 0.14 12.09
C GLU A 77 17.57 1.25 12.11
N ASP A 78 16.60 1.20 11.20
CA ASP A 78 15.57 2.24 11.02
C ASP A 78 14.17 1.73 11.41
N PHE A 79 13.18 2.63 11.54
CA PHE A 79 11.76 2.26 11.77
C PHE A 79 10.97 2.07 10.46
N GLU A 80 11.62 2.29 9.33
CA GLU A 80 11.04 2.28 8.00
C GLU A 80 12.07 1.72 7.03
N PHE A 81 11.64 0.85 6.13
CA PHE A 81 12.39 0.60 4.90
C PHE A 81 11.83 1.47 3.78
N TYR A 82 12.72 2.17 3.09
CA TYR A 82 12.38 3.07 1.99
C TYR A 82 13.23 2.77 0.77
N GLU A 83 12.58 2.65 -0.39
CA GLU A 83 13.25 2.52 -1.68
C GLU A 83 12.50 3.28 -2.76
N ALA A 84 13.22 3.90 -3.69
CA ALA A 84 12.65 4.65 -4.80
C ALA A 84 13.28 4.30 -6.14
N ILE A 85 12.47 4.31 -7.20
CA ILE A 85 12.88 4.08 -8.59
C ILE A 85 12.37 5.21 -9.50
N LYS A 86 12.98 5.30 -10.68
CA LYS A 86 12.59 6.19 -11.77
C LYS A 86 12.62 5.41 -13.10
N PRO A 87 11.82 5.81 -14.11
CA PRO A 87 10.83 6.89 -14.08
C PRO A 87 9.56 6.51 -13.29
N GLY A 88 8.61 7.44 -13.17
CA GLY A 88 7.33 7.19 -12.49
C GLY A 88 6.31 6.52 -13.40
N LEU A 89 5.16 6.09 -12.84
CA LEU A 89 4.15 5.34 -13.59
C LEU A 89 3.59 6.10 -14.79
N SER A 90 3.52 7.44 -14.72
CA SER A 90 3.03 8.25 -15.83
C SER A 90 3.91 8.19 -17.08
N SER A 91 5.17 7.78 -16.96
CA SER A 91 6.05 7.58 -18.13
C SER A 91 5.69 6.34 -18.94
N TYR A 92 4.82 5.47 -18.41
CA TYR A 92 4.35 4.25 -19.05
C TYR A 92 2.85 4.34 -19.40
N ALA A 93 2.31 5.55 -19.61
CA ALA A 93 0.87 5.77 -19.80
C ALA A 93 0.26 4.92 -20.92
N ASP A 94 1.02 4.63 -21.97
CA ASP A 94 0.59 3.84 -23.13
C ASP A 94 0.87 2.33 -22.98
N ASP A 95 1.58 1.91 -21.93
CA ASP A 95 1.92 0.50 -21.66
C ASP A 95 1.74 0.14 -20.16
N PRO A 96 0.51 -0.23 -19.75
CA PRO A 96 0.22 -0.63 -18.37
C PRO A 96 1.01 -1.86 -17.91
N LYS A 97 1.43 -2.74 -18.82
CA LYS A 97 2.21 -3.93 -18.47
C LYS A 97 3.63 -3.54 -18.11
N ALA A 98 4.25 -2.65 -18.88
CA ALA A 98 5.55 -2.07 -18.53
C ALA A 98 5.48 -1.28 -17.21
N ALA A 99 4.38 -0.55 -16.97
CA ALA A 99 4.15 0.14 -15.70
C ALA A 99 4.16 -0.84 -14.50
N ALA A 100 3.41 -1.94 -14.58
CA ALA A 100 3.40 -2.98 -13.55
C ALA A 100 4.78 -3.62 -13.36
N GLN A 101 5.48 -3.92 -14.46
CA GLN A 101 6.83 -4.49 -14.42
C GLN A 101 7.84 -3.54 -13.77
N SER A 102 7.69 -2.23 -13.94
CA SER A 102 8.56 -1.25 -13.30
C SER A 102 8.51 -1.31 -11.77
N LEU A 103 7.37 -1.71 -11.18
CA LEU A 103 7.21 -1.81 -9.72
C LEU A 103 7.75 -3.12 -9.13
N LYS A 104 8.04 -4.13 -9.97
CA LYS A 104 8.46 -5.46 -9.51
C LYS A 104 9.69 -5.42 -8.60
N PRO A 105 10.76 -4.64 -8.88
CA PRO A 105 11.92 -4.57 -8.00
C PRO A 105 11.59 -4.02 -6.60
N LEU A 106 10.63 -3.10 -6.50
CA LEU A 106 10.19 -2.57 -5.21
C LEU A 106 9.39 -3.63 -4.43
N LEU A 107 8.53 -4.38 -5.12
CA LEU A 107 7.75 -5.47 -4.52
C LEU A 107 8.67 -6.58 -3.98
N GLU A 108 9.64 -7.04 -4.78
CA GLU A 108 10.59 -8.08 -4.38
C GLU A 108 11.40 -7.67 -3.13
N LYS A 109 11.79 -6.39 -3.04
CA LYS A 109 12.47 -5.84 -1.85
C LYS A 109 11.55 -5.83 -0.62
N ALA A 110 10.29 -5.43 -0.78
CA ALA A 110 9.32 -5.45 0.31
C ALA A 110 9.01 -6.88 0.80
N GLU A 111 8.83 -7.83 -0.12
CA GLU A 111 8.61 -9.24 0.18
C GLU A 111 9.78 -9.86 0.94
N ALA A 112 11.02 -9.50 0.59
CA ALA A 112 12.22 -9.99 1.28
C ALA A 112 12.31 -9.58 2.76
N LEU A 113 11.61 -8.51 3.17
CA LEU A 113 11.58 -8.01 4.54
C LEU A 113 10.48 -8.66 5.40
N ILE A 114 9.45 -9.22 4.76
CA ILE A 114 8.29 -9.78 5.44
C ILE A 114 8.53 -11.29 5.63
N PRO A 115 8.42 -11.82 6.87
CA PRO A 115 8.59 -13.25 7.09
C PRO A 115 7.55 -14.05 6.28
N LYS A 116 7.95 -15.19 5.72
CA LYS A 116 7.11 -15.99 4.81
C LYS A 116 5.81 -16.49 5.43
N ASP A 117 5.73 -16.56 6.75
CA ASP A 117 4.50 -16.91 7.47
C ASP A 117 3.42 -15.82 7.37
N PHE A 118 3.77 -14.64 6.83
CA PHE A 118 2.88 -13.50 6.56
C PHE A 118 2.66 -13.24 5.06
N SER A 119 3.15 -14.08 4.14
CA SER A 119 2.95 -13.87 2.70
C SER A 119 1.51 -14.19 2.26
N PHE A 120 0.98 -13.36 1.34
CA PHE A 120 -0.40 -13.38 0.83
C PHE A 120 -0.84 -14.69 0.18
#